data_AF-A0A329RZ30-F1
#
_entry.id   AF-A0A329RZ30-F1
#
_cell.length_a   1.000
_cell.length_b   1.000
_cell.length_c   1.000
_cell.angle_alpha   90.00
_cell.angle_beta   90.00
_cell.angle_gamma   90.00
#
_symmetry.space_group_name_H-M   'P 1'
#
loop_
_entity.id
_entity.type
_entity.pdbx_description
1 polymer ?
#
loop_
_entity_poly.entity_id
_entity_poly.type
_entity_poly.pdbx_seq_one_letter_code
_entity_poly.pdbx_strand_id
1 'polypeptide(L)'
;MNSNYSPYAHCVAAGMDKWLNIINNTGVHLWLNGHTHGENHDSSSSLGVHFVDNELAEVSKKESASGIPTHAEEYVVNLDITCDGHEYGFFLLTASKDWLKLHSIILLMTGGRMRRTFNATTISGVAAKQ
;
A
#
# COMPACT_ATOMS: atom_id res chain seq x y z
N MET A 1 13.67 8.26 -12.99
CA MET A 1 12.88 7.27 -12.20
C MET A 1 12.09 8.05 -11.17
N ASN A 2 10.79 7.78 -11.03
CA ASN A 2 9.90 8.53 -10.15
C ASN A 2 9.43 7.59 -9.03
N SER A 3 9.77 7.92 -7.78
CA SER A 3 9.41 7.13 -6.60
C SER A 3 7.94 7.25 -6.21
N ASN A 4 7.17 8.12 -6.88
CA ASN A 4 5.72 8.19 -6.72
C ASN A 4 5.01 6.92 -7.19
N TYR A 5 5.70 6.06 -7.93
CA TYR A 5 5.16 4.82 -8.46
C TYR A 5 5.64 3.61 -7.64
N SER A 6 4.78 2.60 -7.54
CA SER A 6 5.20 1.27 -7.08
C SER A 6 6.37 0.74 -7.93
N PRO A 7 7.44 0.23 -7.29
CA PRO A 7 8.63 -0.26 -7.97
C PRO A 7 8.39 -1.55 -8.75
N TYR A 8 7.31 -2.27 -8.45
CA TYR A 8 6.94 -3.50 -9.13
C TYR A 8 5.67 -3.34 -10.00
N ALA A 9 4.66 -2.57 -9.55
CA ALA A 9 3.35 -2.57 -10.22
C ALA A 9 3.32 -1.68 -11.48
N HIS A 10 4.10 -0.60 -11.50
CA HIS A 10 4.08 0.42 -12.56
C HIS A 10 5.29 0.36 -13.49
N CYS A 11 6.01 -0.75 -13.45
CA CYS A 11 7.18 -1.00 -14.28
C CYS A 11 6.95 -2.24 -15.13
N VAL A 12 7.53 -2.24 -16.33
CA VAL A 12 7.80 -3.50 -17.05
C VAL A 12 8.92 -4.25 -16.32
N ALA A 13 9.06 -5.56 -16.53
CA ALA A 13 10.03 -6.42 -15.82
C ALA A 13 11.44 -5.83 -15.70
N ALA A 14 12.02 -5.33 -16.79
CA ALA A 14 13.36 -4.71 -16.77
C ALA A 14 13.46 -3.43 -15.92
N GLY A 15 12.34 -2.73 -15.72
CA GLY A 15 12.24 -1.58 -14.81
C GLY A 15 12.10 -2.02 -13.35
N MET A 16 11.29 -3.05 -13.10
CA MET A 16 11.19 -3.69 -11.78
C MET A 16 12.55 -4.18 -11.32
N ASP A 17 13.27 -4.93 -12.14
CA ASP A 17 14.60 -5.47 -11.79
C ASP A 17 15.59 -4.39 -11.37
N LYS A 18 15.55 -3.22 -12.02
CA LYS A 18 16.40 -2.09 -11.63
C LYS A 18 16.04 -1.59 -10.23
N TRP A 19 14.75 -1.45 -9.94
CA TRP A 19 14.30 -1.03 -8.61
C TRP A 19 14.63 -2.06 -7.54
N LEU A 20 14.33 -3.34 -7.78
CA LEU A 20 14.61 -4.40 -6.83
C LEU A 20 16.11 -4.51 -6.56
N ASN A 21 16.96 -4.40 -7.60
CA ASN A 21 18.41 -4.37 -7.42
C ASN A 21 18.91 -3.15 -6.63
N ILE A 22 18.29 -1.98 -6.80
CA ILE A 22 18.64 -0.77 -6.04
C ILE A 22 18.33 -0.94 -4.56
N ILE A 23 17.20 -1.54 -4.20
CA ILE A 23 16.77 -1.68 -2.80
C ILE A 23 17.31 -2.93 -2.13
N ASN A 24 17.73 -3.94 -2.90
CA ASN A 24 18.26 -5.18 -2.37
C ASN A 24 19.48 -4.92 -1.47
N ASN A 25 19.49 -5.50 -0.27
CA ASN A 25 20.55 -5.37 0.74
C ASN A 25 20.85 -3.93 1.19
N THR A 26 19.93 -2.98 1.00
CA THR A 26 20.11 -1.59 1.48
C THR A 26 19.59 -1.34 2.88
N GLY A 27 18.82 -2.28 3.45
CA GLY A 27 18.13 -2.08 4.74
C GLY A 27 16.84 -1.25 4.62
N VAL A 28 16.34 -1.03 3.41
CA VAL A 28 14.99 -0.51 3.22
C VAL A 28 13.99 -1.57 3.67
N HIS A 29 13.05 -1.18 4.54
CA HIS A 29 12.00 -2.06 5.05
C HIS A 29 10.59 -1.64 4.66
N LEU A 30 10.41 -0.38 4.24
CA LEU A 30 9.13 0.18 3.82
C LEU A 30 9.33 1.07 2.60
N TRP A 31 8.52 0.84 1.58
CA TRP A 31 8.35 1.72 0.42
C TRP A 31 6.92 2.25 0.42
N LEU A 32 6.78 3.56 0.61
CA LEU A 32 5.50 4.27 0.53
C LEU A 32 5.41 4.96 -0.83
N ASN A 33 4.37 4.64 -1.60
CA ASN A 33 4.08 5.30 -2.86
C ASN A 33 2.63 5.76 -2.94
N GLY A 34 2.37 6.54 -3.98
CA GLY A 34 1.03 6.85 -4.45
C GLY A 34 0.87 6.37 -5.90
N HIS A 35 0.27 7.23 -6.71
CA HIS A 35 -0.13 7.09 -8.10
C HIS A 35 -1.35 6.23 -8.40
N THR A 36 -1.57 5.15 -7.66
CA THR A 36 -2.81 4.38 -7.82
C THR A 36 -3.81 4.91 -6.83
N HIS A 37 -4.97 5.35 -7.30
CA HIS A 37 -6.05 5.93 -6.49
C HIS A 37 -6.78 4.89 -5.60
N GLY A 38 -6.02 4.01 -4.96
CA GLY A 38 -6.45 2.93 -4.07
C GLY A 38 -5.46 2.73 -2.92
N GLU A 39 -5.71 1.73 -2.08
CA GLU A 39 -4.79 1.30 -1.02
C GLU A 39 -4.43 -0.17 -1.23
N ASN A 40 -3.13 -0.48 -1.22
CA ASN A 40 -2.65 -1.85 -1.09
C ASN A 40 -1.52 -1.97 -0.08
N HIS A 41 -1.35 -3.18 0.44
CA HIS A 41 -0.18 -3.58 1.20
C HIS A 41 0.36 -4.89 0.66
N ASP A 42 1.55 -4.83 0.10
CA ASP A 42 2.29 -6.01 -0.37
C ASP A 42 3.62 -6.14 0.34
N SER A 43 4.26 -7.30 0.18
CA SER A 43 5.59 -7.51 0.74
C SER A 43 6.45 -8.40 -0.14
N SER A 44 7.76 -8.24 -0.02
CA SER A 44 8.74 -9.17 -0.56
C SER A 44 9.60 -9.70 0.58
N SER A 45 9.45 -10.99 0.91
CA SER A 45 10.30 -11.64 1.91
C SER A 45 11.75 -11.74 1.44
N SER A 46 11.98 -11.89 0.12
CA SER A 46 13.33 -11.97 -0.46
C SER A 46 14.12 -10.66 -0.31
N LEU A 47 13.42 -9.52 -0.31
CA LEU A 47 14.01 -8.19 -0.16
C LEU A 47 13.89 -7.65 1.27
N GLY A 48 13.00 -8.20 2.09
CA GLY A 48 12.68 -7.69 3.42
C GLY A 48 11.95 -6.35 3.41
N VAL A 49 11.18 -6.07 2.34
CA VAL A 49 10.52 -4.78 2.09
C VAL A 49 9.00 -4.95 2.08
N HIS A 50 8.28 -4.02 2.72
CA HIS A 50 6.85 -3.82 2.54
C HIS A 50 6.59 -2.69 1.55
N PHE A 51 5.66 -2.90 0.61
CA PHE A 51 5.20 -1.91 -0.35
C PHE A 51 3.80 -1.48 0.05
N VAL A 52 3.59 -0.17 0.18
CA VAL A 52 2.28 0.37 0.58
C VAL A 52 1.93 1.52 -0.36
N ASP A 53 0.85 1.33 -1.10
CA ASP A 53 0.18 2.37 -1.87
C ASP A 53 -0.96 2.96 -1.02
N ASN A 54 -1.05 4.28 -0.92
CA ASN A 54 -2.10 4.94 -0.13
C ASN A 54 -2.50 6.27 -0.75
N GLU A 55 -3.43 6.24 -1.70
CA GLU A 55 -4.06 7.44 -2.27
C GLU A 55 -5.57 7.57 -1.99
N LEU A 56 -6.10 6.86 -0.99
CA LEU A 56 -7.49 7.01 -0.54
C LEU A 56 -7.82 8.44 0.01
N ALA A 57 -6.89 9.39 -0.07
CA ALA A 57 -7.15 10.78 0.29
C ALA A 57 -7.74 11.61 -0.87
N GLU A 58 -7.62 11.16 -2.14
CA GLU A 58 -8.04 11.97 -3.29
C GLU A 58 -9.52 11.79 -3.67
N VAL A 59 -10.24 12.91 -3.85
CA VAL A 59 -11.70 12.97 -4.02
C VAL A 59 -12.15 12.78 -5.47
N SER A 60 -11.25 12.93 -6.45
CA SER A 60 -11.61 13.18 -7.85
C SER A 60 -11.77 11.91 -8.69
N LYS A 61 -11.05 10.84 -8.35
CA LYS A 61 -11.02 9.57 -9.08
C LYS A 61 -10.83 8.43 -8.10
N LYS A 62 -11.67 7.41 -8.25
CA LYS A 62 -11.68 6.18 -7.46
C LYS A 62 -11.25 5.06 -8.38
N GLU A 63 -10.14 4.40 -8.08
CA GLU A 63 -9.62 3.29 -8.88
C GLU A 63 -9.23 2.13 -7.95
N SER A 64 -9.32 0.90 -8.45
CA SER A 64 -8.82 -0.24 -7.70
C SER A 64 -7.31 -0.14 -7.54
N ALA A 65 -6.80 -0.61 -6.40
CA ALA A 65 -5.35 -0.69 -6.21
C ALA A 65 -4.69 -1.53 -7.30
N SER A 66 -3.42 -1.23 -7.58
CA SER A 66 -2.68 -1.93 -8.62
C SER A 66 -2.51 -3.38 -8.21
N GLY A 67 -2.92 -4.29 -9.10
CA GLY A 67 -2.68 -5.72 -8.90
C GLY A 67 -1.19 -6.06 -9.05
N ILE A 68 -0.82 -7.25 -8.57
CA ILE A 68 0.53 -7.78 -8.77
C ILE A 68 0.63 -8.29 -10.21
N PRO A 69 1.51 -7.72 -11.06
CA PRO A 69 1.70 -8.21 -12.41
C PRO A 69 2.41 -9.57 -12.40
N THR A 70 2.17 -10.42 -13.40
CA THR A 70 2.67 -11.80 -13.45
C THR A 70 4.19 -11.92 -13.27
N HIS A 71 4.96 -10.94 -13.74
CA HIS A 71 6.42 -10.96 -13.60
C HIS A 71 6.91 -10.59 -12.19
N ALA A 72 6.04 -10.13 -11.30
CA ALA A 72 6.34 -9.79 -9.91
C ALA A 72 5.81 -10.83 -8.91
N GLU A 73 4.97 -11.78 -9.34
CA GLU A 73 4.32 -12.78 -8.47
C GLU A 73 5.32 -13.67 -7.70
N GLU A 74 6.53 -13.89 -8.25
CA GLU A 74 7.58 -14.65 -7.57
C GLU A 74 8.28 -13.87 -6.45
N TYR A 75 8.17 -12.53 -6.46
CA TYR A 75 8.89 -11.64 -5.56
C TYR A 75 7.99 -10.97 -4.55
N VAL A 76 6.74 -10.71 -4.92
CA VAL A 76 5.81 -9.88 -4.19
C VAL A 76 4.56 -10.69 -3.88
N VAL A 77 4.16 -10.66 -2.62
CA VAL A 77 2.90 -11.25 -2.15
C VAL A 77 2.00 -10.15 -1.62
N ASN A 78 0.72 -10.23 -1.98
CA ASN A 78 -0.31 -9.36 -1.44
C ASN A 78 -0.63 -9.79 0.00
N LEU A 79 -0.77 -8.84 0.92
CA LEU A 79 -1.08 -9.10 2.33
C LEU A 79 -2.57 -8.94 2.65
N ASP A 80 -3.45 -9.11 1.65
CA ASP A 80 -4.92 -9.04 1.74
C ASP A 80 -5.48 -7.70 2.24
N ILE A 81 -4.70 -6.62 2.16
CA ILE A 81 -5.20 -5.25 2.32
C ILE A 81 -5.34 -4.69 0.91
N THR A 82 -6.55 -4.78 0.37
CA THR A 82 -6.95 -4.06 -0.83
C THR A 82 -8.31 -3.43 -0.57
N CYS A 83 -8.35 -2.11 -0.45
CA CYS A 83 -9.60 -1.36 -0.45
C CYS A 83 -10.16 -1.38 -1.88
N ASP A 84 -11.48 -1.52 -2.03
CA ASP A 84 -12.10 -1.66 -3.37
C ASP A 84 -12.15 -0.34 -4.15
N GLY A 85 -11.62 0.73 -3.56
CA GLY A 85 -11.49 2.07 -4.14
C GLY A 85 -12.67 2.97 -3.80
N HIS A 86 -13.63 2.52 -3.00
CA HIS A 86 -14.77 3.34 -2.59
C HIS A 86 -14.56 4.10 -1.29
N GLU A 87 -13.54 3.74 -0.52
CA GLU A 87 -13.24 4.31 0.78
C GLU A 87 -12.30 5.51 0.72
N TYR A 88 -12.29 6.30 1.80
CA TYR A 88 -11.26 7.30 2.03
C TYR A 88 -10.39 6.87 3.20
N GLY A 89 -9.14 7.30 3.29
CA GLY A 89 -8.30 6.82 4.37
C GLY A 89 -6.97 7.53 4.53
N PHE A 90 -6.34 7.23 5.66
CA PHE A 90 -4.95 7.57 5.95
C PHE A 90 -4.37 6.49 6.86
N PHE A 91 -3.06 6.33 6.87
CA PHE A 91 -2.40 5.41 7.79
C PHE A 91 -1.62 6.15 8.87
N LEU A 92 -1.46 5.48 10.01
CA LEU A 92 -0.50 5.84 11.04
C LEU A 92 0.69 4.89 10.96
N LEU A 93 1.89 5.46 10.86
CA LEU A 93 3.13 4.70 10.95
C LEU A 93 3.76 4.93 12.33
N THR A 94 3.98 3.84 13.06
CA THR A 94 4.75 3.87 14.31
C THR A 94 5.97 2.98 14.16
N ALA A 95 7.14 3.45 14.57
CA ALA A 95 8.39 2.72 14.46
C ALA A 95 9.10 2.63 15.80
N SER A 96 9.85 1.55 15.98
CA SER A 96 10.88 1.37 17.00
C SER A 96 12.17 0.91 16.33
N LYS A 97 13.21 0.63 17.14
CA LYS A 97 14.44 0.01 16.61
C LYS A 97 14.21 -1.41 16.07
N ASP A 98 13.17 -2.09 16.54
CA ASP A 98 12.97 -3.52 16.30
C ASP A 98 11.73 -3.82 15.45
N TRP A 99 10.81 -2.88 15.33
CA TRP A 99 9.55 -3.09 14.62
C TRP A 99 9.02 -1.84 13.95
N LEU A 100 8.25 -2.07 12.90
CA LEU A 100 7.44 -1.08 12.23
C LEU A 100 5.98 -1.54 12.31
N LYS A 101 5.09 -0.64 12.69
CA LYS A 101 3.64 -0.88 12.73
C LYS A 101 2.96 0.13 11.83
N LEU A 102 2.28 -0.40 10.81
CA LEU A 102 1.39 0.36 9.96
C LEU A 102 -0.06 0.08 10.38
N HIS A 103 -0.85 1.14 10.45
CA HIS A 103 -2.24 1.07 10.87
C HIS A 103 -3.09 1.90 9.91
N SER A 104 -3.94 1.23 9.13
CA SER A 104 -4.80 1.88 8.15
C SER A 104 -6.11 2.33 8.80
N ILE A 105 -6.46 3.59 8.60
CA ILE A 105 -7.70 4.19 9.09
C ILE A 105 -8.58 4.47 7.89
N ILE A 106 -9.66 3.70 7.78
CA ILE A 106 -10.63 3.80 6.71
C ILE A 106 -11.82 4.66 7.18
N LEU A 107 -12.15 5.65 6.37
CA LEU A 107 -13.25 6.58 6.52
C LEU A 107 -14.40 6.17 5.58
N LEU A 108 -15.51 5.79 6.19
CA LEU A 108 -16.74 5.46 5.47
C LEU A 108 -17.49 6.75 5.11
N MET A 109 -17.76 6.94 3.82
CA MET A 109 -18.56 8.07 3.32
C MET A 109 -20.03 7.67 3.16
N THR A 110 -20.95 8.50 3.65
CA THR A 110 -22.39 8.35 3.37
C THR A 110 -22.91 9.67 2.77
N GLY A 111 -23.45 9.63 1.55
CA GLY A 111 -24.05 10.80 0.90
C GLY A 111 -23.07 11.95 0.58
N GLY A 112 -21.81 11.63 0.26
CA GLY A 112 -20.81 12.62 -0.17
C GLY A 112 -20.28 13.53 0.95
N ARG A 113 -20.59 13.25 2.22
CA ARG A 113 -20.06 13.99 3.38
C ARG A 113 -19.26 13.05 4.26
N MET A 114 -18.08 13.50 4.68
CA MET A 114 -17.32 12.86 5.75
C MET A 114 -18.16 12.89 7.03
N ARG A 115 -18.62 11.72 7.48
CA ARG A 115 -19.32 11.62 8.75
C ARG A 115 -18.27 11.79 9.85
N ARG A 116 -18.25 12.97 10.49
CA ARG A 116 -17.33 13.37 11.58
C ARG A 116 -17.55 12.56 12.88
N THR A 117 -17.63 11.25 12.79
CA THR A 117 -17.84 10.38 13.93
C THR A 117 -16.73 9.35 13.92
N PHE A 118 -15.66 9.63 14.66
CA PHE A 118 -14.55 8.70 14.88
C PHE A 118 -15.03 7.33 15.37
N ASN A 119 -16.21 7.25 16.00
CA ASN A 119 -16.79 5.98 16.44
C ASN A 119 -17.20 5.03 15.30
N ALA A 120 -17.26 5.51 14.05
CA ALA A 120 -17.60 4.69 12.88
C ALA A 120 -16.38 4.33 12.03
N THR A 121 -15.17 4.78 12.38
CA THR A 121 -13.95 4.37 11.68
C THR A 121 -13.61 2.95 12.08
N THR A 122 -13.47 2.06 11.10
CA THR A 122 -12.96 0.72 11.34
C THR A 122 -11.44 0.76 11.38
N ILE A 123 -10.89 0.34 12.51
CA ILE A 123 -9.47 0.03 12.64
C ILE A 123 -9.20 -1.21 11.78
N SER A 124 -8.47 -1.06 10.69
CA SER A 124 -7.85 -2.17 9.98
C SER A 124 -6.38 -2.22 10.38
N GLY A 125 -6.05 -3.17 11.25
CA GLY A 125 -4.69 -3.50 11.57
C GLY A 125 -4.50 -4.97 11.27
N VAL A 126 -3.78 -5.27 10.18
CA VAL A 126 -3.27 -6.59 9.77
C VAL A 126 -4.10 -7.75 10.34
N ALA A 127 -5.19 -8.10 9.65
CA ALA A 127 -5.87 -9.37 9.87
C ALA A 127 -5.51 -10.29 8.71
N ALA A 128 -4.53 -11.17 8.94
CA ALA A 128 -4.43 -12.39 8.17
C ALA A 128 -5.80 -13.05 8.20
N LYS A 129 -6.41 -13.24 7.03
CA LYS A 129 -7.67 -13.94 6.90
C LYS A 129 -7.44 -15.39 7.34
N GLN A 130 -8.18 -15.83 8.37
CA GLN A 130 -8.40 -17.27 8.59
C GLN A 130 -9.37 -17.81 7.55
#